data_AF-I1BTG3-F1
#
_entry.id   AF-I1BTG3-F1
#
_cell.length_a   1.000
_cell.length_b   1.000
_cell.length_c   1.000
_cell.angle_alpha   90.00
_cell.angle_beta   90.00
_cell.angle_gamma   90.00
#
_symmetry.space_group_name_H-M   'P 1'
#
loop_
_entity.id
_entity.type
_entity.pdbx_description
1 polymer ?
#
loop_
_entity_poly.entity_id
_entity_poly.type
_entity_poly.pdbx_seq_one_letter_code
_entity_poly.pdbx_strand_id
1 'polypeptide(L)'
;MLKSLLPEHLYLEAKMASEAQKVSLVCPPEIATLAKKIVEGLTPFENDRDTGNCVMYLDKAKYEELDKTSTNYQLLCITEKVIRAIDVLKKSGKVRESFWVRKFIEVVEVLLTDTDFVVSDGESVCNDTRAASSGSVFGRRVDLLVSVSEGGTAINLASFEAKKGDAVVSSQLYQQIKNHRINAAILNRANCLLGTTDHSCIYMDIVGSSGYFMQLSRKDDYLICQPLVNFRMATNLIEIDYKQFFN
;
A
#
# COMPACT_ATOMS: atom_id res chain seq x y z
N MET A 1 -7.04 27.95 35.57
CA MET A 1 -6.15 27.16 36.47
C MET A 1 -6.50 25.67 36.31
N LEU A 2 -6.24 25.09 35.13
CA LEU A 2 -6.46 23.67 34.78
C LEU A 2 -5.55 23.35 33.58
N LYS A 3 -4.24 23.28 33.82
CA LYS A 3 -3.21 23.06 32.78
C LYS A 3 -2.21 21.96 33.15
N SER A 4 -2.61 20.95 33.95
CA SER A 4 -1.65 19.98 34.50
C SER A 4 -2.14 18.53 34.63
N LEU A 5 -2.90 18.00 33.66
CA LEU A 5 -3.31 16.59 33.70
C LEU A 5 -3.21 15.84 32.37
N LEU A 6 -2.30 16.25 31.49
CA LEU A 6 -1.79 15.33 30.47
C LEU A 6 -0.35 14.97 30.86
N PRO A 7 -0.05 13.69 31.09
CA PRO A 7 1.32 13.21 31.23
C PRO A 7 2.19 13.80 30.13
N GLU A 8 3.41 14.20 30.47
CA GLU A 8 4.31 14.95 29.58
C GLU A 8 4.51 14.25 28.22
N HIS A 9 4.50 12.90 28.20
CA HIS A 9 4.53 12.09 26.99
C HIS A 9 3.28 12.25 26.10
N LEU A 10 2.08 12.34 26.68
CA LEU A 10 0.83 12.56 25.94
C LEU A 10 0.73 13.99 25.40
N TYR A 11 1.33 14.97 26.09
CA TYR A 11 1.44 16.34 25.59
C TYR A 11 2.43 16.45 24.42
N LEU A 12 3.57 15.75 24.52
CA LEU A 12 4.54 15.61 23.42
C LEU A 12 3.93 14.86 22.23
N GLU A 13 3.21 13.76 22.44
CA GLU A 13 2.49 13.04 21.37
C GLU A 13 1.45 13.93 20.68
N ALA A 14 0.64 14.67 21.45
CA ALA A 14 -0.36 15.59 20.89
C ALA A 14 0.28 16.76 20.12
N LYS A 15 1.40 17.30 20.62
CA LYS A 15 2.15 18.37 19.96
C LYS A 15 2.85 17.87 18.69
N MET A 16 3.48 16.70 18.74
CA MET A 16 4.12 16.05 17.58
C MET A 16 3.11 15.66 16.52
N ALA A 17 1.93 15.17 16.91
CA ALA A 17 0.81 14.90 15.99
C ALA A 17 0.25 16.19 15.36
N SER A 18 0.26 17.31 16.07
CA SER A 18 -0.20 18.61 15.55
C SER A 18 0.80 19.30 14.61
N GLU A 19 2.10 19.00 14.77
CA GLU A 19 3.19 19.59 14.00
C GLU A 19 3.67 18.67 12.85
N ALA A 20 3.11 17.46 12.73
CA ALA A 20 3.33 16.60 11.58
C ALA A 20 2.60 17.18 10.36
N GLN A 21 3.35 17.46 9.29
CA GLN A 21 2.74 17.88 8.03
C GLN A 21 1.94 16.71 7.45
N LYS A 22 0.62 16.77 7.65
CA LYS A 22 -0.31 15.78 7.12
C LYS A 22 -0.30 15.87 5.60
N VAL A 23 0.35 14.91 4.94
CA VAL A 23 0.09 14.68 3.52
C VAL A 23 -1.30 14.07 3.45
N SER A 24 -2.25 14.84 2.92
CA SER A 24 -3.56 14.29 2.58
C SER A 24 -3.39 13.53 1.28
N LEU A 25 -3.60 12.21 1.30
CA LEU A 25 -3.80 11.44 0.07
C LEU A 25 -5.17 11.85 -0.47
N VAL A 26 -5.19 12.88 -1.31
CA VAL A 26 -6.38 13.28 -2.05
C VAL A 26 -6.29 12.65 -3.42
N CYS A 27 -7.21 11.74 -3.72
CA CYS A 27 -7.34 11.24 -5.09
C CYS A 27 -7.68 12.43 -6.00
N PRO A 28 -6.88 12.71 -7.05
CA PRO A 28 -7.19 13.80 -7.98
C PRO A 28 -8.63 13.67 -8.52
N PRO A 29 -9.42 14.76 -8.59
CA PRO A 29 -10.83 14.70 -8.98
C PRO A 29 -11.07 14.02 -10.34
N GLU A 30 -10.12 14.17 -11.27
CA GLU A 30 -10.15 13.55 -12.59
C GLU A 30 -10.06 12.03 -12.50
N ILE A 31 -9.12 11.51 -11.70
CA ILE A 31 -8.97 10.08 -11.42
C ILE A 31 -10.21 9.54 -10.72
N ALA A 32 -10.73 10.27 -9.72
CA ALA A 32 -11.97 9.90 -9.03
C ALA A 32 -13.16 9.81 -9.99
N THR A 33 -13.26 10.75 -10.93
CA THR A 33 -14.32 10.77 -11.95
C THR A 33 -14.19 9.58 -12.92
N LEU A 34 -12.99 9.27 -13.38
CA LEU A 34 -12.74 8.12 -14.26
C LEU A 34 -13.05 6.80 -13.55
N ALA A 35 -12.53 6.62 -12.34
CA ALA A 35 -12.81 5.46 -11.51
C ALA A 35 -14.32 5.29 -11.32
N LYS A 36 -15.04 6.35 -10.94
CA LYS A 36 -16.50 6.31 -10.80
C LYS A 36 -17.20 5.82 -12.07
N LYS A 37 -16.83 6.32 -13.25
CA LYS A 37 -17.41 5.89 -14.54
C LYS A 37 -17.15 4.42 -14.85
N ILE A 38 -15.91 3.95 -14.65
CA ILE A 38 -15.54 2.54 -14.90
C ILE A 38 -16.41 1.65 -14.04
N VAL A 39 -16.47 1.98 -12.76
CA VAL A 39 -17.23 1.19 -11.82
C VAL A 39 -18.70 1.30 -12.27
N GLU A 40 -19.27 2.47 -12.65
CA GLU A 40 -20.71 2.60 -12.96
C GLU A 40 -21.13 1.71 -14.14
N GLY A 41 -20.22 1.48 -15.09
CA GLY A 41 -20.43 0.52 -16.17
C GLY A 41 -20.42 -0.94 -15.75
N LEU A 42 -19.90 -1.26 -14.55
CA LEU A 42 -19.95 -2.60 -13.94
C LEU A 42 -21.21 -2.88 -13.13
N THR A 43 -22.00 -1.86 -12.76
CA THR A 43 -23.23 -2.02 -11.97
C THR A 43 -24.21 -3.05 -12.55
N PRO A 44 -24.42 -3.17 -13.88
CA PRO A 44 -25.30 -4.19 -14.44
C PRO A 44 -24.91 -5.64 -14.11
N PHE A 45 -23.66 -5.89 -13.71
CA PHE A 45 -23.11 -7.22 -13.46
C PHE A 45 -22.94 -7.53 -11.97
N GLU A 46 -23.35 -6.65 -11.06
CA GLU A 46 -23.11 -6.81 -9.61
C GLU A 46 -23.70 -8.11 -9.03
N ASN A 47 -24.78 -8.60 -9.66
CA ASN A 47 -25.52 -9.80 -9.27
C ASN A 47 -25.08 -11.05 -10.04
N ASP A 48 -24.05 -10.94 -10.89
CA ASP A 48 -23.55 -12.07 -11.66
C ASP A 48 -22.89 -13.12 -10.75
N ARG A 49 -23.09 -14.39 -11.12
CA ARG A 49 -22.55 -15.52 -10.36
C ARG A 49 -21.03 -15.56 -10.43
N ASP A 50 -20.49 -15.27 -11.61
CA ASP A 50 -19.05 -15.20 -11.90
C ASP A 50 -18.66 -13.82 -12.43
N THR A 51 -17.40 -13.67 -12.84
CA THR A 51 -16.81 -12.40 -13.25
C THR A 51 -16.68 -12.25 -14.77
N GLY A 52 -17.20 -13.22 -15.55
CA GLY A 52 -16.99 -13.30 -16.99
C GLY A 52 -17.51 -12.06 -17.73
N ASN A 53 -18.73 -11.64 -17.45
CA ASN A 53 -19.33 -10.45 -18.09
C ASN A 53 -18.58 -9.17 -17.70
N CYS A 54 -18.17 -9.01 -16.44
CA CYS A 54 -17.33 -7.90 -16.00
C CYS A 54 -16.02 -7.84 -16.78
N VAL A 55 -15.34 -8.98 -16.93
CA VAL A 55 -14.08 -9.07 -17.69
C VAL A 55 -14.30 -8.73 -19.16
N MET A 56 -15.36 -9.24 -19.80
CA MET A 56 -15.69 -8.91 -21.19
C MET A 56 -15.96 -7.42 -21.39
N TYR A 57 -16.69 -6.79 -20.46
CA TYR A 57 -16.90 -5.34 -20.47
C TYR A 57 -15.57 -4.57 -20.38
N LEU A 58 -14.70 -4.95 -19.45
CA LEU A 58 -13.39 -4.31 -19.26
C LEU A 58 -12.47 -4.52 -20.46
N ASP A 59 -12.46 -5.71 -21.06
CA ASP A 59 -11.67 -6.00 -22.26
C ASP A 59 -12.10 -5.14 -23.44
N LYS A 60 -13.41 -4.96 -23.62
CA LYS A 60 -13.96 -4.05 -24.64
C LYS A 60 -13.54 -2.60 -24.37
N ALA A 61 -13.72 -2.11 -23.14
CA ALA A 61 -13.36 -0.73 -22.78
C ALA A 61 -11.85 -0.47 -22.95
N LYS A 62 -11.00 -1.42 -22.55
CA LYS A 62 -9.55 -1.36 -22.77
C LYS A 62 -9.19 -1.36 -24.26
N TYR A 63 -9.92 -2.11 -25.09
CA TYR A 63 -9.68 -2.14 -26.53
C TYR A 63 -10.00 -0.79 -27.17
N GLU A 64 -11.10 -0.15 -26.76
CA GLU A 64 -11.57 1.15 -27.24
C GLU A 64 -10.64 2.32 -26.84
N GLU A 65 -9.90 2.19 -25.74
CA GLU A 65 -8.93 3.20 -25.30
C GLU A 65 -7.69 3.20 -26.21
N LEU A 66 -7.47 4.28 -26.96
CA LEU A 66 -6.37 4.33 -27.95
C LEU A 66 -5.00 4.44 -27.28
N ASP A 67 -4.91 5.22 -26.19
CA ASP A 67 -3.68 5.41 -25.45
C ASP A 67 -3.57 4.40 -24.31
N LYS A 68 -2.71 3.39 -24.51
CA LYS A 68 -2.45 2.32 -23.54
C LYS A 68 -1.57 2.76 -22.36
N THR A 69 -1.10 4.01 -22.35
CA THR A 69 -0.40 4.64 -21.22
C THR A 69 -1.31 5.58 -20.42
N SER A 70 -2.54 5.83 -20.91
CA SER A 70 -3.47 6.74 -20.25
C SER A 70 -3.87 6.24 -18.86
N THR A 71 -4.17 7.19 -17.97
CA THR A 71 -4.71 6.90 -16.63
C THR A 71 -6.01 6.09 -16.71
N ASN A 72 -6.85 6.33 -17.71
CA ASN A 72 -8.07 5.56 -17.91
C ASN A 72 -7.76 4.08 -18.22
N TYR A 73 -6.81 3.82 -19.13
CA TYR A 73 -6.36 2.46 -19.43
C TYR A 73 -5.78 1.75 -18.21
N GLN A 74 -4.94 2.44 -17.43
CA GLN A 74 -4.36 1.91 -16.20
C GLN A 74 -5.45 1.57 -15.17
N LEU A 75 -6.45 2.44 -14.97
CA LEU A 75 -7.59 2.18 -14.08
C LEU A 75 -8.43 0.97 -14.54
N LEU A 76 -8.64 0.80 -15.85
CA LEU A 76 -9.32 -0.37 -16.39
C LEU A 76 -8.54 -1.66 -16.12
N CYS A 77 -7.21 -1.63 -16.28
CA CYS A 77 -6.33 -2.75 -15.97
C CYS A 77 -6.38 -3.10 -14.48
N ILE A 78 -6.26 -2.11 -13.59
CA ILE A 78 -6.38 -2.30 -12.13
C ILE A 78 -7.73 -2.92 -11.78
N THR A 79 -8.82 -2.39 -12.34
CA THR A 79 -10.17 -2.89 -12.09
C THR A 79 -10.30 -4.36 -12.49
N GLU A 80 -9.74 -4.75 -13.64
CA GLU A 80 -9.72 -6.13 -14.09
C GLU A 80 -8.96 -7.05 -13.12
N LYS A 81 -7.79 -6.62 -12.60
CA LYS A 81 -7.02 -7.40 -11.61
C LYS A 81 -7.85 -7.66 -10.35
N VAL A 82 -8.55 -6.63 -9.86
CA VAL A 82 -9.46 -6.74 -8.70
C VAL A 82 -10.61 -7.72 -8.99
N ILE A 83 -11.28 -7.57 -10.13
CA ILE A 83 -12.38 -8.46 -10.56
C ILE A 83 -11.90 -9.92 -10.64
N ARG A 84 -10.75 -10.17 -11.25
CA ARG A 84 -10.20 -11.54 -11.35
C ARG A 84 -9.81 -12.11 -9.99
N ALA A 85 -9.36 -11.29 -9.04
CA ALA A 85 -9.07 -11.73 -7.68
C ALA A 85 -10.33 -12.21 -6.94
N ILE A 86 -11.48 -11.56 -7.17
CA ILE A 86 -12.77 -11.96 -6.58
C ILE A 86 -13.18 -13.36 -7.01
N ASP A 87 -13.00 -13.73 -8.27
CA ASP A 87 -13.34 -15.08 -8.76
C ASP A 87 -12.54 -16.17 -8.02
N VAL A 88 -11.27 -15.92 -7.73
CA VAL A 88 -10.43 -16.84 -6.96
C VAL A 88 -10.89 -16.93 -5.50
N LEU A 89 -11.24 -15.79 -4.89
CA LEU A 89 -11.72 -15.73 -3.50
C LEU A 89 -13.03 -16.51 -3.32
N LYS A 90 -13.98 -16.36 -4.26
CA LYS A 90 -15.24 -17.11 -4.28
C LYS A 90 -15.00 -18.64 -4.30
N LYS A 91 -13.99 -19.10 -5.03
CA LYS A 91 -13.70 -20.53 -5.24
C LYS A 91 -12.94 -21.20 -4.09
N SER A 92 -12.07 -20.45 -3.40
CA SER A 92 -11.06 -21.07 -2.54
C SER A 92 -11.39 -21.06 -1.05
N GLY A 93 -12.28 -20.17 -0.57
CA GLY A 93 -12.78 -20.11 0.82
C GLY A 93 -11.73 -19.79 1.90
N LYS A 94 -10.46 -20.16 1.68
CA LYS A 94 -9.28 -19.86 2.49
C LYS A 94 -8.11 -19.58 1.54
N VAL A 95 -7.74 -18.30 1.44
CA VAL A 95 -6.55 -17.87 0.69
C VAL A 95 -5.33 -17.71 1.61
N ARG A 96 -4.13 -17.96 1.06
CA ARG A 96 -2.86 -17.83 1.78
C ARG A 96 -2.42 -16.35 1.85
N GLU A 97 -1.51 -16.00 2.75
CA GLU A 97 -0.85 -14.68 2.79
C GLU A 97 -0.29 -14.27 1.43
N SER A 98 0.43 -15.19 0.78
CA SER A 98 1.03 -14.97 -0.54
C SER A 98 0.02 -14.67 -1.64
N PHE A 99 -1.25 -15.05 -1.48
CA PHE A 99 -2.30 -14.66 -2.44
C PHE A 99 -2.55 -13.16 -2.37
N TRP A 100 -2.75 -12.61 -1.17
CA TRP A 100 -3.01 -11.18 -0.96
C TRP A 100 -1.84 -10.33 -1.42
N VAL A 101 -0.61 -10.76 -1.07
CA VAL A 101 0.63 -10.12 -1.50
C VAL A 101 0.71 -10.03 -3.03
N ARG A 102 0.54 -11.15 -3.73
CA ARG A 102 0.59 -11.16 -5.21
C ARG A 102 -0.52 -10.35 -5.86
N LYS A 103 -1.74 -10.39 -5.33
CA LYS A 103 -2.85 -9.58 -5.87
C LYS A 103 -2.64 -8.10 -5.67
N PHE A 104 -1.99 -7.71 -4.59
CA PHE A 104 -1.57 -6.33 -4.41
C PHE A 104 -0.45 -5.94 -5.38
N ILE A 105 0.57 -6.79 -5.56
CA ILE A 105 1.65 -6.54 -6.54
C ILE A 105 1.07 -6.31 -7.93
N GLU A 106 0.13 -7.16 -8.38
CA GLU A 106 -0.50 -7.02 -9.69
C GLU A 106 -1.15 -5.64 -9.91
N VAL A 107 -1.62 -4.99 -8.85
CA VAL A 107 -2.19 -3.63 -8.89
C VAL A 107 -1.07 -2.58 -8.89
N VAL A 108 -0.07 -2.74 -8.02
CA VAL A 108 1.05 -1.81 -7.93
C VAL A 108 1.89 -1.79 -9.21
N GLU A 109 2.14 -2.94 -9.82
CA GLU A 109 2.86 -3.02 -11.10
C GLU A 109 2.19 -2.17 -12.17
N VAL A 110 0.85 -2.17 -12.24
CA VAL A 110 0.12 -1.31 -13.18
C VAL A 110 0.36 0.17 -12.87
N LEU A 111 0.28 0.56 -11.59
CA LEU A 111 0.54 1.95 -11.15
C LEU A 111 1.98 2.41 -11.40
N LEU A 112 2.94 1.49 -11.45
CA LEU A 112 4.37 1.78 -11.58
C LEU A 112 4.91 1.51 -12.99
N THR A 113 4.07 1.13 -13.96
CA THR A 113 4.47 0.68 -15.31
C THR A 113 5.41 1.66 -16.02
N ASP A 114 5.20 2.97 -15.84
CA ASP A 114 5.98 4.03 -16.49
C ASP A 114 6.96 4.73 -15.53
N THR A 115 7.41 4.01 -14.50
CA THR A 115 8.34 4.52 -13.49
C THR A 115 9.58 3.62 -13.38
N ASP A 116 10.66 4.17 -12.82
CA ASP A 116 11.86 3.39 -12.51
C ASP A 116 11.73 2.55 -11.22
N PHE A 117 10.52 2.48 -10.65
CA PHE A 117 10.27 1.73 -9.43
C PHE A 117 10.17 0.24 -9.71
N VAL A 118 10.88 -0.55 -8.90
CA VAL A 118 10.92 -2.00 -8.96
C VAL A 118 10.28 -2.56 -7.69
N VAL A 119 9.29 -3.44 -7.87
CA VAL A 119 8.65 -4.21 -6.80
C VAL A 119 9.27 -5.61 -6.75
N SER A 120 9.83 -5.99 -5.60
CA SER A 120 10.42 -7.32 -5.39
C SER A 120 9.59 -8.14 -4.40
N ASP A 121 9.11 -9.31 -4.83
CA ASP A 121 8.38 -10.32 -4.03
C ASP A 121 9.34 -11.37 -3.43
N GLY A 122 8.93 -12.01 -2.33
CA GLY A 122 9.40 -13.35 -1.98
C GLY A 122 10.63 -13.40 -1.10
N GLU A 123 10.57 -12.79 0.09
CA GLU A 123 11.67 -12.72 1.07
C GLU A 123 12.85 -11.82 0.64
N SER A 124 12.54 -10.71 -0.01
CA SER A 124 13.54 -9.70 -0.39
C SER A 124 14.29 -9.21 0.84
N VAL A 125 15.62 -9.08 0.73
CA VAL A 125 16.47 -8.66 1.83
C VAL A 125 16.58 -7.13 1.82
N CYS A 126 15.97 -6.47 2.81
CA CYS A 126 16.12 -5.04 3.01
C CYS A 126 17.51 -4.74 3.61
N ASN A 127 18.41 -4.23 2.77
CA ASN A 127 19.80 -3.95 3.17
C ASN A 127 19.92 -2.76 4.13
N ASP A 128 18.93 -1.87 4.18
CA ASP A 128 18.96 -0.69 5.07
C ASP A 128 18.79 -1.06 6.53
N THR A 129 18.34 -2.28 6.80
CA THR A 129 18.24 -2.82 8.15
C THR A 129 19.55 -3.41 8.67
N ARG A 130 20.61 -3.45 7.85
CA ARG A 130 21.94 -3.88 8.29
C ARG A 130 22.47 -2.87 9.30
N ALA A 131 22.64 -3.29 10.55
CA ALA A 131 23.35 -2.47 11.51
C ALA A 131 24.85 -2.47 11.16
N ALA A 132 25.46 -1.28 11.06
CA ALA A 132 26.90 -1.16 10.83
C ALA A 132 27.75 -1.83 11.93
N SER A 133 27.17 -2.07 13.11
CA SER A 133 27.86 -2.55 14.31
C SER A 133 27.62 -4.03 14.68
N SER A 134 26.72 -4.77 14.01
CA SER A 134 26.33 -6.13 14.47
C SER A 134 27.12 -7.28 13.86
N GLY A 135 28.03 -7.03 12.91
CA GLY A 135 28.75 -8.10 12.19
C GLY A 135 27.86 -9.06 11.38
N SER A 136 26.53 -8.87 11.42
CA SER A 136 25.59 -9.67 10.65
C SER A 136 25.49 -9.11 9.23
N VAL A 137 25.95 -9.90 8.26
CA VAL A 137 25.93 -9.55 6.83
C VAL A 137 24.51 -9.56 6.23
N PHE A 138 23.51 -10.00 7.00
CA PHE A 138 22.16 -10.27 6.52
C PHE A 138 21.18 -9.16 6.92
N GLY A 139 20.53 -8.55 5.93
CA GLY A 139 19.37 -7.67 6.15
C GLY A 139 18.12 -8.48 6.53
N ARG A 140 17.06 -7.79 6.98
CA ARG A 140 15.76 -8.40 7.26
C ARG A 140 15.02 -8.75 5.97
N ARG A 141 14.37 -9.91 5.97
CA ARG A 141 13.46 -10.36 4.92
C ARG A 141 12.11 -9.65 5.04
N VAL A 142 11.60 -9.19 3.91
CA VAL A 142 10.28 -8.57 3.78
C VAL A 142 9.46 -9.27 2.72
N ASP A 143 8.14 -9.20 2.85
CA ASP A 143 7.23 -9.75 1.85
C ASP A 143 7.38 -8.99 0.53
N LEU A 144 7.34 -7.65 0.58
CA LEU A 144 7.53 -6.77 -0.57
C LEU A 144 8.51 -5.65 -0.28
N LEU A 145 9.35 -5.35 -1.27
CA LEU A 145 10.27 -4.23 -1.25
C LEU A 145 10.09 -3.41 -2.52
N VAL A 146 9.81 -2.12 -2.37
CA VAL A 146 9.83 -1.16 -3.47
C VAL A 146 11.17 -0.44 -3.45
N SER A 147 11.81 -0.38 -4.60
CA SER A 147 13.14 0.20 -4.78
C SER A 147 13.23 0.95 -6.10
N VAL A 148 14.24 1.81 -6.24
CA VAL A 148 14.66 2.39 -7.51
C VAL A 148 16.10 1.96 -7.80
N SER A 149 16.45 1.77 -9.06
CA SER A 149 17.84 1.51 -9.45
C SER A 149 18.50 2.81 -9.91
N GLU A 150 19.59 3.19 -9.26
CA GLU A 150 20.39 4.35 -9.65
C GLU A 150 21.86 3.93 -9.74
N GLY A 151 22.48 4.09 -10.92
CA GLY A 151 23.90 3.75 -11.12
C GLY A 151 24.26 2.30 -10.80
N GLY A 152 23.33 1.36 -10.99
CA GLY A 152 23.51 -0.06 -10.65
C GLY A 152 23.36 -0.39 -9.16
N THR A 153 23.00 0.60 -8.33
CA THR A 153 22.70 0.41 -6.90
C THR A 153 21.20 0.46 -6.69
N ALA A 154 20.63 -0.53 -5.99
CA ALA A 154 19.24 -0.50 -5.57
C ALA A 154 19.09 0.36 -4.31
N ILE A 155 18.23 1.38 -4.38
CA ILE A 155 17.84 2.23 -3.26
C ILE A 155 16.43 1.78 -2.85
N ASN A 156 16.26 1.27 -1.63
CA ASN A 156 14.93 0.89 -1.16
C ASN A 156 14.15 2.13 -0.74
N LEU A 157 12.84 2.08 -0.95
CA LEU A 157 11.93 3.20 -0.76
C LEU A 157 10.84 2.89 0.27
N ALA A 158 10.31 1.67 0.25
CA ALA A 158 9.33 1.20 1.21
C ALA A 158 9.32 -0.34 1.28
N SER A 159 8.97 -0.87 2.44
CA SER A 159 8.61 -2.30 2.60
C SER A 159 7.14 -2.46 2.94
N PHE A 160 6.56 -3.54 2.43
CA PHE A 160 5.18 -3.92 2.73
C PHE A 160 5.16 -5.34 3.27
N GLU A 161 4.21 -5.59 4.16
CA GLU A 161 4.06 -6.88 4.82
C GLU A 161 2.59 -7.27 4.86
N ALA A 162 2.32 -8.57 4.79
CA ALA A 162 0.98 -9.12 4.83
C ALA A 162 0.83 -10.19 5.92
N LYS A 163 -0.39 -10.28 6.44
CA LYS A 163 -0.79 -11.31 7.39
C LYS A 163 -2.11 -11.93 7.01
N LYS A 164 -2.34 -13.20 7.35
CA LYS A 164 -3.68 -13.81 7.20
C LYS A 164 -4.68 -13.10 8.11
N GLY A 165 -5.93 -13.00 7.63
CA GLY A 165 -7.02 -12.40 8.40
C GLY A 165 -7.37 -13.15 9.69
N ASP A 166 -7.10 -14.46 9.74
CA ASP A 166 -7.32 -15.33 10.90
C ASP A 166 -6.07 -15.51 11.78
N ALA A 167 -4.98 -14.79 11.50
CA ALA A 167 -3.79 -14.82 12.35
C ALA A 167 -4.10 -14.27 13.74
N VAL A 168 -3.48 -14.84 14.77
CA VAL A 168 -3.62 -14.34 16.15
C VAL A 168 -3.17 -12.88 16.22
N VAL A 169 -3.92 -12.06 16.97
CA VAL A 169 -3.67 -10.60 17.12
C VAL A 169 -2.22 -10.29 17.47
N SER A 170 -1.61 -11.05 18.37
CA SER A 170 -0.20 -10.87 18.73
C SER A 170 0.76 -11.04 17.55
N SER A 171 0.45 -11.95 16.61
CA SER A 171 1.22 -12.15 15.40
C SER A 171 1.02 -11.02 14.40
N GLN A 172 -0.20 -10.47 14.29
CA GLN A 172 -0.50 -9.30 13.47
C GLN A 172 0.28 -8.07 13.98
N LEU A 173 0.22 -7.79 15.29
CA LEU A 173 0.95 -6.70 15.93
C LEU A 173 2.46 -6.83 15.76
N TYR A 174 3.00 -8.05 15.93
CA TYR A 174 4.42 -8.31 15.72
C TYR A 174 4.84 -7.98 14.28
N GLN A 175 4.03 -8.37 13.30
CA GLN A 175 4.27 -8.13 11.88
C GLN A 175 4.27 -6.63 11.55
N GLN A 176 3.31 -5.88 12.10
CA GLN A 176 3.22 -4.43 11.93
C GLN A 176 4.45 -3.74 12.55
N ILE A 177 4.79 -4.06 13.81
CA ILE A 177 5.99 -3.51 14.48
C ILE A 177 7.25 -3.81 13.67
N LYS A 178 7.37 -5.00 13.09
CA LYS A 178 8.48 -5.37 12.20
C LYS A 178 8.54 -4.43 11.00
N ASN A 179 7.43 -4.23 10.30
CA ASN A 179 7.36 -3.39 9.10
C ASN A 179 7.67 -1.91 9.40
N HIS A 180 7.13 -1.38 10.50
CA HIS A 180 7.44 -0.04 11.01
C HIS A 180 8.95 0.19 11.17
N ARG A 181 9.63 -0.77 11.82
CA ARG A 181 11.08 -0.69 12.07
C ARG A 181 11.90 -0.76 10.79
N ILE A 182 11.44 -1.51 9.79
CA ILE A 182 12.12 -1.62 8.49
C ILE A 182 11.98 -0.31 7.72
N ASN A 183 10.75 0.21 7.59
CA ASN A 183 10.52 1.49 6.91
C ASN A 183 11.22 2.67 7.61
N ALA A 184 11.37 2.63 8.93
CA ALA A 184 12.22 3.56 9.66
C ALA A 184 13.70 3.50 9.28
N ALA A 185 14.23 2.30 9.07
CA ALA A 185 15.60 2.13 8.59
C ALA A 185 15.76 2.65 7.15
N ILE A 186 14.79 2.36 6.28
CA ILE A 186 14.75 2.84 4.89
C ILE A 186 14.74 4.38 4.85
N LEU A 187 13.82 5.02 5.59
CA LEU A 187 13.74 6.48 5.64
C LEU A 187 15.03 7.11 6.17
N ASN A 188 15.61 6.56 7.23
CA ASN A 188 16.87 7.05 7.77
C ASN A 188 18.01 6.92 6.76
N ARG A 189 18.06 5.82 5.99
CA ARG A 189 19.04 5.67 4.92
C ARG A 189 18.86 6.72 3.84
N ALA A 190 17.62 6.95 3.38
CA ALA A 190 17.30 7.95 2.37
C ALA A 190 17.74 9.35 2.84
N ASN A 191 17.40 9.73 4.07
CA ASN A 191 17.81 11.00 4.67
C ASN A 191 19.34 11.16 4.71
N CYS A 192 20.08 10.10 5.06
CA CYS A 192 21.54 10.12 5.03
C CYS A 192 22.11 10.27 3.62
N LEU A 193 21.50 9.62 2.62
CA LEU A 193 21.95 9.69 1.23
C LEU A 193 21.68 11.07 0.61
N LEU A 194 20.54 11.68 0.94
CA LEU A 194 20.10 12.95 0.36
C LEU A 194 20.57 14.18 1.17
N GLY A 195 21.12 13.97 2.37
CA GLY A 195 21.67 15.03 3.21
C GLY A 195 20.61 15.94 3.83
N THR A 196 19.36 15.49 3.94
CA THR A 196 18.24 16.22 4.55
C THR A 196 17.31 15.26 5.30
N THR A 197 16.50 15.79 6.23
CA THR A 197 15.52 15.04 7.02
C THR A 197 14.08 15.30 6.59
N ASP A 198 13.86 16.06 5.52
CA ASP A 198 12.53 16.53 5.09
C ASP A 198 11.75 15.49 4.30
N HIS A 199 12.29 14.28 4.16
CA HIS A 199 11.65 13.20 3.43
C HIS A 199 10.64 12.43 4.29
N SER A 200 9.72 11.80 3.58
CA SER A 200 8.78 10.85 4.16
C SER A 200 8.77 9.55 3.38
N CYS A 201 8.43 8.47 4.07
CA CYS A 201 8.25 7.15 3.50
C CYS A 201 6.78 6.76 3.68
N ILE A 202 6.07 6.47 2.58
CA ILE A 202 4.72 5.91 2.65
C ILE A 202 4.84 4.40 2.46
N TYR A 203 4.27 3.64 3.38
CA TYR A 203 4.23 2.19 3.32
C TYR A 203 2.86 1.69 3.79
N MET A 204 2.67 0.38 3.74
CA MET A 204 1.39 -0.24 4.09
C MET A 204 1.60 -1.57 4.83
N ASP A 205 0.59 -1.97 5.59
CA ASP A 205 0.43 -3.33 6.10
C ASP A 205 -0.93 -3.90 5.67
N ILE A 206 -0.97 -5.20 5.38
CA ILE A 206 -2.19 -5.91 5.00
C ILE A 206 -2.48 -7.03 6.01
N VAL A 207 -3.73 -7.17 6.43
CA VAL A 207 -4.25 -8.28 7.23
C VAL A 207 -5.51 -8.84 6.57
N GLY A 208 -5.40 -10.00 5.94
CA GLY A 208 -6.47 -10.59 5.13
C GLY A 208 -6.84 -9.68 3.96
N SER A 209 -8.11 -9.31 3.87
CA SER A 209 -8.61 -8.38 2.84
C SER A 209 -8.55 -6.91 3.25
N SER A 210 -8.03 -6.59 4.44
CA SER A 210 -7.97 -5.22 4.95
C SER A 210 -6.53 -4.74 5.02
N GLY A 211 -6.30 -3.45 4.85
CA GLY A 211 -4.98 -2.86 5.00
C GLY A 211 -5.05 -1.38 5.34
N TYR A 212 -3.89 -0.79 5.57
CA TYR A 212 -3.77 0.64 5.81
C TYR A 212 -2.46 1.17 5.23
N PHE A 213 -2.47 2.46 4.87
CA PHE A 213 -1.28 3.21 4.53
C PHE A 213 -0.84 4.07 5.71
N MET A 214 0.47 4.08 5.95
CA MET A 214 1.14 4.92 6.93
C MET A 214 2.15 5.82 6.24
N GLN A 215 2.25 7.05 6.70
CA GLN A 215 3.39 7.91 6.42
C GLN A 215 4.33 7.87 7.61
N LEU A 216 5.61 7.66 7.32
CA LEU A 216 6.70 7.88 8.25
C LEU A 216 7.43 9.16 7.85
N SER A 217 7.65 10.07 8.80
CA SER A 217 8.50 11.23 8.60
C SER A 217 9.45 11.40 9.77
N ARG A 218 10.57 12.07 9.54
CA ARG A 218 11.46 12.50 10.62
C ARG A 218 11.10 13.91 11.05
N LYS A 219 11.10 14.12 12.35
CA LYS A 219 10.99 15.44 12.94
C LYS A 219 11.93 15.54 14.12
N ASP A 220 12.94 16.38 13.99
CA ASP A 220 14.05 16.47 14.91
C ASP A 220 14.70 15.07 15.11
N ASP A 221 14.74 14.59 16.34
CA ASP A 221 15.29 13.27 16.71
C ASP A 221 14.24 12.15 16.74
N TYR A 222 13.01 12.46 16.34
CA TYR A 222 11.89 11.51 16.40
C TYR A 222 11.43 11.09 15.01
N LEU A 223 10.94 9.85 14.94
CA LEU A 223 10.19 9.36 13.80
C LEU A 223 8.70 9.41 14.14
N ILE A 224 7.92 10.04 13.29
CA ILE A 224 6.48 10.18 13.42
C ILE A 224 5.82 9.23 12.43
N CYS A 225 4.99 8.32 12.94
CA CYS A 225 4.13 7.46 12.15
C CYS A 225 2.71 8.06 12.12
N GLN A 226 2.22 8.38 10.93
CA GLN A 226 0.90 8.96 10.74
C GLN A 226 0.03 8.05 9.87
N PRO A 227 -1.17 7.64 10.34
CA PRO A 227 -2.10 6.92 9.50
C PRO A 227 -2.66 7.84 8.40
N LEU A 228 -2.65 7.34 7.17
CA LEU A 228 -3.18 8.05 6.01
C LEU A 228 -4.59 7.59 5.69
N VAL A 229 -4.75 6.30 5.36
CA VAL A 229 -6.04 5.74 4.94
C VAL A 229 -6.08 4.24 5.23
N ASN A 230 -7.26 3.76 5.62
CA ASN A 230 -7.57 2.33 5.71
C ASN A 230 -8.28 1.91 4.42
N PHE A 231 -7.99 0.73 3.91
CA PHE A 231 -8.66 0.18 2.75
C PHE A 231 -9.10 -1.26 2.98
N ARG A 232 -10.06 -1.70 2.17
CA ARG A 232 -10.52 -3.09 2.10
C ARG A 232 -10.56 -3.51 0.65
N MET A 233 -9.89 -4.61 0.33
CA MET A 233 -9.97 -5.26 -0.95
C MET A 233 -11.34 -5.93 -1.09
N ALA A 234 -12.01 -5.68 -2.21
CA ALA A 234 -13.29 -6.32 -2.51
C ALA A 234 -13.10 -7.84 -2.62
N THR A 235 -13.98 -8.57 -1.93
CA THR A 235 -14.00 -10.04 -1.87
C THR A 235 -15.17 -10.64 -2.64
N ASN A 236 -16.12 -9.80 -3.07
CA ASN A 236 -17.25 -10.15 -3.93
C ASN A 236 -17.65 -8.95 -4.81
N LEU A 237 -18.49 -9.17 -5.81
CA LEU A 237 -18.89 -8.12 -6.78
C LEU A 237 -19.75 -7.02 -6.15
N ILE A 238 -20.53 -7.33 -5.11
CA ILE A 238 -21.34 -6.35 -4.38
C ILE A 238 -20.44 -5.39 -3.59
N GLU A 239 -19.27 -5.86 -3.12
CA GLU A 239 -18.28 -5.01 -2.46
C GLU A 239 -17.57 -4.04 -3.41
N ILE A 240 -17.83 -4.11 -4.72
CA ILE A 240 -17.37 -3.11 -5.70
C ILE A 240 -18.25 -1.84 -5.64
N ASP A 241 -18.99 -1.64 -4.54
CA ASP A 241 -19.88 -0.50 -4.32
C ASP A 241 -19.16 0.80 -3.88
N TYR A 242 -18.75 1.57 -4.90
CA TYR A 242 -18.72 3.03 -5.14
C TYR A 242 -18.68 4.08 -4.02
N LYS A 243 -19.31 3.87 -2.86
CA LYS A 243 -19.56 4.94 -1.88
C LYS A 243 -18.47 5.10 -0.83
N GLN A 244 -17.56 4.13 -0.71
CA GLN A 244 -16.51 4.12 0.33
C GLN A 244 -15.14 4.63 -0.14
N PHE A 245 -14.90 4.75 -1.45
CA PHE A 245 -13.59 5.17 -1.98
C PHE A 245 -13.41 6.69 -2.08
N PHE A 246 -14.47 7.49 -1.95
CA PHE A 246 -14.46 8.92 -2.28
C PHE A 246 -15.12 9.83 -1.23
N ASN A 247 -15.36 9.33 -0.01
CA ASN A 247 -15.80 10.15 1.13
C ASN A 247 -14.65 10.38 2.12
#